data_AF-A0A3N5GS64-F1
#
_entry.id   AF-A0A3N5GS64-F1
#
_cell.length_a   1.000
_cell.length_b   1.000
_cell.length_c   1.000
_cell.angle_alpha   90.00
_cell.angle_beta   90.00
_cell.angle_gamma   90.00
#
_symmetry.space_group_name_H-M   'P 1'
#
loop_
_entity.id
_entity.type
_entity.pdbx_description
1 polymer ?
#
loop_
_entity_poly.entity_id
_entity_poly.type
_entity_poly.pdbx_seq_one_letter_code
_entity_poly.pdbx_strand_id
1 'polypeptide(L)'
;MRKFFLFLSIFPLILAACGSNPAPVSGPKPTASKNPAKPTPAATRFTSTCTKSLDPAANTNEPSLFPPVSELDHITGPADAAVTIIEYSDFQCNGCAQMTYVMAYLVQKFGAQIRLVYRPFPLTKVYDKAALSAQAAEAANLQGKFWDMHNLLFGRQAEWWNLTPDQFEKWLGEQAGPLGLETAKFKADLKSPETVNIVAQAQLDGQDIGLGGVPLLLINGEIQKPPYILSELENIVSLKLLMTRQFHECPPLVIDPAKKYTAKLKTDKGDIVIRLFADRAPNTVNNFVFLAQRGWYDNITFYRVLAGYFAQTGDPSETGLGNPGYFIPDEIDP
;
A
#
# COMPACT_ATOMS: atom_id res chain seq x y z
N MET A 1 -9.31 -22.47 -49.76
CA MET A 1 -10.20 -21.76 -50.70
C MET A 1 -11.18 -20.91 -49.91
N ARG A 2 -11.27 -19.60 -50.22
CA ARG A 2 -12.39 -18.65 -50.01
C ARG A 2 -12.97 -18.48 -48.59
N LYS A 3 -13.28 -17.29 -48.06
CA LYS A 3 -13.24 -15.89 -48.54
C LYS A 3 -13.47 -14.99 -47.30
N PHE A 4 -12.66 -13.95 -47.14
CA PHE A 4 -12.89 -12.81 -46.25
C PHE A 4 -14.03 -11.94 -46.80
N PHE A 5 -14.94 -11.49 -45.94
CA PHE A 5 -15.89 -10.41 -46.25
C PHE A 5 -15.39 -9.11 -45.61
N LEU A 6 -14.87 -8.20 -46.43
CA LEU A 6 -14.67 -6.79 -46.10
C LEU A 6 -16.01 -6.06 -46.25
N PHE A 7 -16.43 -5.32 -45.22
CA PHE A 7 -17.43 -4.27 -45.36
C PHE A 7 -16.73 -2.96 -45.71
N LEU A 8 -16.95 -2.49 -46.94
CA LEU A 8 -16.45 -1.24 -47.49
C LEU A 8 -17.53 -0.15 -47.26
N SER A 9 -17.32 0.74 -46.28
CA SER A 9 -18.16 1.94 -46.14
C SER A 9 -17.59 3.06 -46.99
N ILE A 10 -18.35 3.43 -48.03
CA ILE A 10 -18.10 4.53 -48.95
C ILE A 10 -18.42 5.85 -48.21
N PHE A 11 -17.41 6.70 -48.02
CA PHE A 11 -17.60 8.09 -47.59
C PHE A 11 -17.52 9.00 -48.82
N PRO A 12 -18.50 9.90 -49.06
CA PRO A 12 -18.49 10.78 -50.22
C PRO A 12 -17.44 11.89 -50.07
N LEU A 13 -16.70 12.09 -51.16
CA LEU A 13 -15.77 13.18 -51.38
C LEU A 13 -16.56 14.49 -51.58
N ILE A 14 -16.48 15.43 -50.63
CA ILE A 14 -16.97 16.80 -50.82
C ILE A 14 -15.76 17.69 -51.09
N LEU A 15 -15.63 18.15 -52.34
CA LEU A 15 -14.81 19.30 -52.68
C LEU A 15 -15.44 20.55 -52.09
N ALA A 16 -14.73 21.24 -51.19
CA ALA A 16 -15.06 22.60 -50.79
C ALA A 16 -14.02 23.57 -51.37
N ALA A 17 -14.53 24.57 -52.08
CA ALA A 17 -13.82 25.57 -52.85
C ALA A 17 -13.01 26.54 -51.97
N CYS A 18 -11.92 27.06 -52.54
CA CYS A 18 -11.21 28.22 -52.02
C CYS A 18 -12.13 29.44 -51.99
N GLY A 19 -12.36 29.97 -50.79
CA GLY A 19 -13.04 31.24 -50.53
C GLY A 19 -12.15 32.13 -49.66
N SER A 20 -11.98 33.37 -50.09
CA SER A 20 -11.06 34.41 -49.60
C SER A 20 -11.05 34.67 -48.09
N ASN A 21 -9.83 34.82 -47.55
CA ASN A 21 -9.53 35.33 -46.20
C ASN A 21 -10.27 36.66 -45.91
N PRO A 22 -10.99 36.79 -44.79
CA PRO A 22 -11.33 38.10 -44.24
C PRO A 22 -10.11 38.74 -43.57
N ALA A 23 -9.98 40.06 -43.73
CA ALA A 23 -8.92 40.87 -43.17
C ALA A 23 -8.88 40.82 -41.62
N PRO A 24 -7.71 41.01 -40.98
CA PRO A 24 -7.59 41.00 -39.53
C PRO A 24 -8.36 42.17 -38.92
N VAL A 25 -9.31 41.86 -38.03
CA VAL A 25 -9.99 42.84 -37.20
C VAL A 25 -8.98 43.36 -36.17
N SER A 26 -8.67 44.66 -36.24
CA SER A 26 -7.83 45.35 -35.27
C SER A 26 -8.53 45.42 -33.92
N GLY A 27 -8.09 44.61 -32.95
CA GLY A 27 -8.46 44.78 -31.55
C GLY A 27 -7.95 46.11 -30.98
N PRO A 28 -8.59 46.66 -29.93
CA PRO A 28 -8.21 47.94 -29.37
C PRO A 28 -6.78 47.92 -28.83
N LYS A 29 -6.01 48.94 -29.23
CA LYS A 29 -4.64 49.21 -28.79
C LYS A 29 -4.62 49.46 -27.27
N PRO A 30 -3.76 48.79 -26.47
CA PRO A 30 -3.68 49.08 -25.05
C PRO A 30 -3.15 50.51 -24.83
N THR A 31 -4.00 51.40 -24.34
CA THR A 31 -3.59 52.67 -23.77
C THR A 31 -2.91 52.42 -22.43
N ALA A 32 -1.65 52.84 -22.31
CA ALA A 32 -0.93 52.81 -21.04
C ALA A 32 -1.65 53.71 -20.02
N SER A 33 -2.23 53.08 -19.00
CA SER A 33 -2.77 53.80 -17.84
C SER A 33 -1.62 54.33 -17.01
N LYS A 34 -1.45 55.66 -17.00
CA LYS A 34 -0.62 56.37 -16.03
C LYS A 34 -1.42 56.51 -14.74
N ASN A 35 -1.50 55.45 -13.94
CA ASN A 35 -1.82 55.58 -12.53
C ASN A 35 -0.52 55.36 -11.73
N PRO A 36 -0.10 56.32 -10.89
CA PRO A 36 1.03 56.12 -10.01
C PRO A 36 0.77 54.93 -9.10
N ALA A 37 1.77 54.07 -8.94
CA ALA A 37 1.71 52.91 -8.06
C ALA A 37 1.25 53.36 -6.67
N LYS A 38 0.13 52.81 -6.22
CA LYS A 38 -0.32 52.94 -4.84
C LYS A 38 0.82 52.40 -3.96
N PRO A 39 1.27 53.14 -2.92
CA PRO A 39 2.36 52.69 -2.07
C PRO A 39 2.02 51.32 -1.51
N THR A 40 2.95 50.38 -1.70
CA THR A 40 2.91 49.04 -1.13
C THR A 40 2.61 49.16 0.36
N PRO A 41 1.52 48.57 0.87
CA PRO A 41 1.33 48.47 2.31
C PRO A 41 2.56 47.79 2.89
N ALA A 42 3.10 48.35 3.97
CA ALA A 42 4.22 47.77 4.71
C ALA A 42 3.99 46.26 4.88
N ALA A 43 4.98 45.46 4.49
CA ALA A 43 4.92 44.00 4.48
C ALA A 43 4.33 43.49 5.81
N THR A 44 3.07 43.09 5.77
CA THR A 44 2.47 42.27 6.81
C THR A 44 3.37 41.05 6.89
N ARG A 45 4.01 40.82 8.06
CA ARG A 45 4.88 39.65 8.24
C ARG A 45 4.03 38.41 7.97
N PHE A 46 4.24 37.82 6.80
CA PHE A 46 3.61 36.57 6.45
C PHE A 46 4.12 35.50 7.42
N THR A 47 3.20 34.84 8.12
CA THR A 47 3.49 33.69 8.97
C THR A 47 2.91 32.46 8.29
N SER A 48 3.75 31.45 8.06
CA SER A 48 3.29 30.16 7.54
C SER A 48 2.28 29.54 8.52
N THR A 49 1.06 29.28 8.07
CA THR A 49 -0.01 28.65 8.87
C THR A 49 -0.22 27.20 8.44
N CYS A 50 -0.49 26.35 9.42
CA CYS A 50 -0.60 24.91 9.25
C CYS A 50 -1.36 24.30 10.43
N THR A 51 -1.87 23.08 10.23
CA THR A 51 -2.45 22.25 11.28
C THR A 51 -1.78 20.89 11.22
N LYS A 52 -1.15 20.44 12.32
CA LYS A 52 -0.54 19.10 12.37
C LYS A 52 -1.61 18.03 12.18
N SER A 53 -1.29 17.00 11.42
CA SER A 53 -2.10 15.78 11.41
C SER A 53 -1.92 15.12 12.77
N LEU A 54 -3.02 14.91 13.50
CA LEU A 54 -2.97 14.12 14.72
C LEU A 54 -2.96 12.65 14.31
N ASP A 55 -1.92 11.92 14.71
CA ASP A 55 -1.93 10.46 14.64
C ASP A 55 -2.81 9.94 15.78
N PRO A 56 -3.97 9.32 15.49
CA PRO A 56 -4.84 8.77 16.53
C PRO A 56 -4.16 7.65 17.34
N ALA A 57 -3.19 6.95 16.75
CA ALA A 57 -2.50 5.81 17.35
C ALA A 57 -1.36 6.22 18.29
N ALA A 58 -0.87 7.47 18.22
CA ALA A 58 0.30 7.92 18.96
C ALA A 58 0.11 8.05 20.48
N ASN A 59 -1.12 7.91 21.01
CA ASN A 59 -1.46 8.21 22.41
C ASN A 59 -2.11 7.07 23.21
N THR A 60 -2.07 5.82 22.74
CA THR A 60 -2.63 4.70 23.51
C THR A 60 -1.56 4.08 24.41
N ASN A 61 -1.53 4.48 25.69
CA ASN A 61 -0.78 3.77 26.74
C ASN A 61 -1.45 2.44 27.15
N GLU A 62 -2.49 2.01 26.44
CA GLU A 62 -3.19 0.77 26.72
C GLU A 62 -2.40 -0.43 26.20
N PRO A 63 -2.16 -1.47 27.04
CA PRO A 63 -1.53 -2.69 26.59
C PRO A 63 -2.30 -3.34 25.44
N SER A 64 -1.59 -3.73 24.38
CA SER A 64 -2.17 -4.52 23.28
C SER A 64 -2.69 -5.85 23.82
N LEU A 65 -3.91 -6.23 23.42
CA LEU A 65 -4.44 -7.57 23.64
C LEU A 65 -3.65 -8.63 22.86
N PHE A 66 -3.00 -8.23 21.76
CA PHE A 66 -2.21 -9.13 20.92
C PHE A 66 -0.77 -9.18 21.43
N PRO A 67 -0.21 -10.38 21.61
CA PRO A 67 1.17 -10.52 22.07
C PRO A 67 2.14 -9.93 21.03
N PRO A 68 3.26 -9.34 21.49
CA PRO A 68 4.28 -8.80 20.58
C PRO A 68 4.86 -9.91 19.70
N VAL A 69 5.51 -9.53 18.61
CA VAL A 69 6.20 -10.50 17.75
C VAL A 69 7.39 -11.12 18.50
N SER A 70 7.55 -12.43 18.39
CA SER A 70 8.56 -13.22 19.10
C SER A 70 9.26 -14.21 18.18
N GLU A 71 10.28 -14.91 18.69
CA GLU A 71 11.00 -15.97 17.97
C GLU A 71 10.14 -17.22 17.71
N LEU A 72 8.98 -17.34 18.37
CA LEU A 72 8.02 -18.42 18.11
C LEU A 72 7.17 -18.15 16.86
N ASP A 73 7.21 -16.94 16.33
CA ASP A 73 6.44 -16.55 15.16
C ASP A 73 7.14 -16.96 13.85
N HIS A 74 6.33 -17.28 12.85
CA HIS A 74 6.84 -17.53 11.51
C HIS A 74 6.94 -16.23 10.73
N ILE A 75 8.18 -15.77 10.51
CA ILE A 75 8.46 -14.43 10.00
C ILE A 75 9.09 -14.49 8.61
N THR A 76 8.73 -13.54 7.75
CA THR A 76 9.51 -13.18 6.56
C THR A 76 9.66 -11.66 6.47
N GLY A 77 10.81 -11.20 6.00
CA GLY A 77 11.20 -9.79 5.98
C GLY A 77 11.99 -9.34 7.22
N PRO A 78 12.57 -8.12 7.20
CA PRO A 78 13.45 -7.62 8.26
C PRO A 78 12.72 -7.35 9.58
N ALA A 79 13.42 -7.52 10.71
CA ALA A 79 12.85 -7.23 12.03
C ALA A 79 12.55 -5.74 12.26
N ASP A 80 13.28 -4.85 11.57
CA ASP A 80 13.18 -3.39 11.60
C ASP A 80 12.37 -2.80 10.44
N ALA A 81 11.63 -3.64 9.70
CA ALA A 81 10.74 -3.18 8.65
C ALA A 81 9.72 -2.15 9.19
N ALA A 82 9.50 -1.08 8.43
CA ALA A 82 8.61 0.02 8.83
C ALA A 82 7.14 -0.41 8.99
N VAL A 83 6.73 -1.49 8.32
CA VAL A 83 5.40 -2.08 8.45
C VAL A 83 5.50 -3.54 8.85
N THR A 84 4.87 -3.91 9.97
CA THR A 84 4.66 -5.30 10.38
C THR A 84 3.21 -5.70 10.18
N ILE A 85 2.99 -6.76 9.42
CA ILE A 85 1.69 -7.39 9.19
C ILE A 85 1.66 -8.71 9.95
N ILE A 86 0.75 -8.85 10.91
CA ILE A 86 0.50 -10.11 11.63
C ILE A 86 -0.80 -10.71 11.09
N GLU A 87 -0.72 -11.94 10.57
CA GLU A 87 -1.86 -12.72 10.12
C GLU A 87 -2.12 -13.89 11.07
N TYR A 88 -3.30 -13.90 11.69
CA TYR A 88 -3.86 -15.10 12.30
C TYR A 88 -4.66 -15.87 11.25
N SER A 89 -4.34 -17.14 11.05
CA SER A 89 -4.81 -17.91 9.89
C SER A 89 -5.06 -19.39 10.19
N ASP A 90 -5.86 -20.04 9.34
CA ASP A 90 -6.12 -21.48 9.36
C ASP A 90 -5.94 -22.06 7.95
N PHE A 91 -5.13 -23.10 7.81
CA PHE A 91 -4.82 -23.75 6.54
C PHE A 91 -6.02 -24.37 5.83
N GLN A 92 -7.10 -24.72 6.52
CA GLN A 92 -8.36 -25.23 5.96
C GLN A 92 -9.42 -24.12 5.77
N CYS A 93 -9.14 -22.87 6.09
CA CYS A 93 -10.06 -21.78 5.82
C CYS A 93 -9.89 -21.26 4.37
N ASN A 94 -10.98 -21.22 3.60
CA ASN A 94 -10.98 -20.65 2.24
C ASN A 94 -10.59 -19.16 2.23
N GLY A 95 -11.07 -18.38 3.21
CA GLY A 95 -10.73 -16.95 3.33
C GLY A 95 -9.26 -16.73 3.63
N CYS A 96 -8.66 -17.60 4.46
CA CYS A 96 -7.22 -17.60 4.74
C CYS A 96 -6.40 -17.96 3.50
N ALA A 97 -6.85 -18.94 2.71
CA ALA A 97 -6.20 -19.26 1.43
C ALA A 97 -6.19 -18.07 0.47
N GLN A 98 -7.28 -17.30 0.37
CA GLN A 98 -7.31 -16.06 -0.40
C GLN A 98 -6.34 -15.01 0.16
N MET A 99 -6.27 -14.89 1.49
CA MET A 99 -5.38 -13.95 2.16
C MET A 99 -3.91 -14.24 1.90
N THR A 100 -3.50 -15.51 1.83
CA THR A 100 -2.13 -15.91 1.48
C THR A 100 -1.68 -15.30 0.14
N TYR A 101 -2.55 -15.25 -0.88
CA TYR A 101 -2.20 -14.63 -2.17
C TYR A 101 -2.03 -13.11 -2.06
N VAL A 102 -2.85 -12.46 -1.23
CA VAL A 102 -2.73 -11.03 -0.93
C VAL A 102 -1.41 -10.76 -0.21
N MET A 103 -1.07 -11.53 0.82
CA MET A 103 0.18 -11.39 1.56
C MET A 103 1.40 -11.63 0.66
N ALA A 104 1.36 -12.65 -0.20
CA ALA A 104 2.43 -12.91 -1.16
C ALA A 104 2.63 -11.72 -2.13
N TYR A 105 1.55 -11.11 -2.62
CA TYR A 105 1.63 -9.91 -3.46
C TYR A 105 2.23 -8.73 -2.69
N LEU A 106 1.81 -8.48 -1.44
CA LEU A 106 2.34 -7.37 -0.63
C LEU A 106 3.83 -7.56 -0.35
N VAL A 107 4.26 -8.77 0.02
CA VAL A 107 5.68 -9.11 0.21
C VAL A 107 6.48 -8.90 -1.07
N GLN A 108 5.95 -9.33 -2.22
CA GLN A 108 6.59 -9.11 -3.51
C GLN A 108 6.71 -7.62 -3.86
N LYS A 109 5.66 -6.83 -3.61
CA LYS A 109 5.59 -5.42 -3.97
C LYS A 109 6.47 -4.54 -3.10
N PHE A 110 6.42 -4.73 -1.78
CA PHE A 110 7.07 -3.83 -0.83
C PHE A 110 8.43 -4.34 -0.33
N GLY A 111 8.70 -5.64 -0.46
CA GLY A 111 9.98 -6.26 -0.13
C GLY A 111 10.41 -5.98 1.31
N ALA A 112 11.66 -5.53 1.49
CA ALA A 112 12.27 -5.28 2.80
C ALA A 112 11.57 -4.17 3.63
N GLN A 113 10.64 -3.41 3.03
CA GLN A 113 9.87 -2.40 3.75
C GLN A 113 8.81 -3.01 4.67
N ILE A 114 8.46 -4.28 4.47
CA ILE A 114 7.46 -4.97 5.28
C ILE A 114 8.02 -6.23 5.93
N ARG A 115 7.44 -6.57 7.07
CA ARG A 115 7.62 -7.83 7.80
C ARG A 115 6.27 -8.53 7.87
N LEU A 116 6.19 -9.74 7.36
CA LEU A 116 5.00 -10.60 7.51
C LEU A 116 5.25 -11.61 8.63
N VAL A 117 4.26 -11.75 9.49
CA VAL A 117 4.24 -12.63 10.65
C VAL A 117 3.01 -13.52 10.53
N TYR A 118 3.20 -14.83 10.50
CA TYR A 118 2.11 -15.81 10.46
C TYR A 118 1.92 -16.46 11.82
N ARG A 119 0.68 -16.49 12.30
CA ARG A 119 0.25 -17.14 13.55
C ARG A 119 -0.88 -18.14 13.26
N PRO A 120 -0.67 -19.45 13.51
CA PRO A 120 -1.73 -20.42 13.31
C PRO A 120 -2.85 -20.23 14.35
N PHE A 121 -4.10 -20.26 13.90
CA PHE A 121 -5.29 -20.33 14.75
C PHE A 121 -6.26 -21.38 14.19
N PRO A 122 -5.99 -22.69 14.44
CA PRO A 122 -6.78 -23.76 13.87
C PRO A 122 -8.21 -23.75 14.42
N LEU A 123 -9.20 -23.63 13.55
CA LEU A 123 -10.62 -23.67 13.84
C LEU A 123 -11.10 -25.12 13.94
N THR A 124 -10.58 -25.87 14.92
CA THR A 124 -10.85 -27.32 15.09
C THR A 124 -12.33 -27.67 15.33
N LYS A 125 -13.16 -26.69 15.70
CA LYS A 125 -14.63 -26.84 15.81
C LYS A 125 -15.37 -26.73 14.47
N VAL A 126 -14.70 -26.20 13.44
CA VAL A 126 -15.25 -25.94 12.10
C VAL A 126 -14.67 -26.90 11.07
N TYR A 127 -13.39 -27.24 11.23
CA TYR A 127 -12.57 -27.89 10.21
C TYR A 127 -11.86 -29.13 10.78
N ASP A 128 -12.07 -30.27 10.14
CA ASP A 128 -11.62 -31.60 10.57
C ASP A 128 -10.10 -31.84 10.39
N LYS A 129 -9.43 -31.01 9.58
CA LYS A 129 -7.99 -31.06 9.29
C LYS A 129 -7.25 -29.80 9.74
N ALA A 130 -7.91 -28.86 10.44
CA ALA A 130 -7.28 -27.61 10.90
C ALA A 130 -6.06 -27.86 11.80
N ALA A 131 -6.18 -28.73 12.80
CA ALA A 131 -5.05 -29.07 13.67
C ALA A 131 -3.94 -29.79 12.90
N LEU A 132 -4.28 -30.80 12.09
CA LEU A 132 -3.31 -31.62 11.38
C LEU A 132 -2.53 -30.82 10.31
N SER A 133 -3.18 -29.88 9.64
CA SER A 133 -2.53 -29.00 8.67
C SER A 133 -1.58 -28.00 9.35
N ALA A 134 -1.97 -27.42 10.50
CA ALA A 134 -1.06 -26.60 11.31
C ALA A 134 0.14 -27.42 11.84
N GLN A 135 -0.10 -28.64 12.32
CA GLN A 135 0.96 -29.56 12.76
C GLN A 135 1.92 -29.93 11.63
N ALA A 136 1.43 -30.08 10.40
CA ALA A 136 2.28 -30.30 9.24
C ALA A 136 3.22 -29.13 8.96
N ALA A 137 2.72 -27.89 9.09
CA ALA A 137 3.56 -26.70 8.95
C ALA A 137 4.64 -26.64 10.04
N GLU A 138 4.30 -26.94 11.30
CA GLU A 138 5.27 -27.01 12.40
C GLU A 138 6.27 -28.16 12.24
N ALA A 139 5.84 -29.34 11.79
CA ALA A 139 6.74 -30.46 11.51
C ALA A 139 7.75 -30.12 10.38
N ALA A 140 7.32 -29.32 9.39
CA ALA A 140 8.22 -28.79 8.38
C ALA A 140 9.13 -27.68 8.95
N ASN A 141 8.64 -26.87 9.89
CA ASN A 141 9.43 -25.85 10.59
C ASN A 141 10.62 -26.45 11.35
N LEU A 142 10.46 -27.62 11.96
CA LEU A 142 11.56 -28.37 12.60
C LEU A 142 12.70 -28.75 11.64
N GLN A 143 12.50 -28.58 10.32
CA GLN A 143 13.50 -28.77 9.28
C GLN A 143 13.78 -27.48 8.48
N GLY A 144 13.35 -26.31 8.99
CA GLY A 144 13.55 -25.00 8.35
C GLY A 144 12.68 -24.77 7.10
N LYS A 145 11.57 -25.48 6.98
CA LYS A 145 10.71 -25.54 5.78
C LYS A 145 9.27 -25.11 6.05
N PHE A 146 9.05 -24.25 7.05
CA PHE A 146 7.72 -23.73 7.38
C PHE A 146 7.03 -23.10 6.17
N TRP A 147 7.67 -22.11 5.52
CA TRP A 147 7.07 -21.38 4.41
C TRP A 147 6.81 -22.26 3.18
N ASP A 148 7.67 -23.26 2.94
CA ASP A 148 7.46 -24.25 1.87
C ASP A 148 6.18 -25.07 2.10
N MET A 149 5.97 -25.56 3.34
CA MET A 149 4.75 -26.28 3.70
C MET A 149 3.53 -25.36 3.76
N HIS A 150 3.66 -24.15 4.30
CA HIS A 150 2.62 -23.12 4.33
C HIS A 150 2.07 -22.86 2.93
N ASN A 151 2.97 -22.60 1.98
CA ASN A 151 2.60 -22.31 0.59
C ASN A 151 1.98 -23.53 -0.10
N LEU A 152 2.47 -24.74 0.20
CA LEU A 152 1.89 -25.97 -0.34
C LEU A 152 0.47 -26.23 0.19
N LEU A 153 0.23 -26.04 1.49
CA LEU A 153 -1.07 -26.26 2.12
C LEU A 153 -2.13 -25.34 1.53
N PHE A 154 -1.86 -24.03 1.45
CA PHE A 154 -2.79 -23.07 0.85
C PHE A 154 -2.89 -23.21 -0.67
N GLY A 155 -1.76 -23.34 -1.37
CA GLY A 155 -1.71 -23.40 -2.83
C GLY A 155 -2.38 -24.64 -3.41
N ARG A 156 -2.47 -25.73 -2.63
CA ARG A 156 -3.10 -27.00 -3.05
C ARG A 156 -4.30 -27.37 -2.20
N GLN A 157 -4.93 -26.39 -1.53
CA GLN A 157 -6.09 -26.61 -0.64
C GLN A 157 -7.21 -27.41 -1.31
N ALA A 158 -7.49 -27.13 -2.58
CA ALA A 158 -8.52 -27.84 -3.34
C ALA A 158 -8.27 -29.35 -3.49
N GLU A 159 -7.01 -29.80 -3.46
CA GLU A 159 -6.66 -31.22 -3.62
C GLU A 159 -6.95 -32.03 -2.36
N TRP A 160 -6.78 -31.41 -1.19
CA TRP A 160 -6.92 -32.11 0.08
C TRP A 160 -8.20 -31.76 0.85
N TRP A 161 -8.95 -30.73 0.43
CA TRP A 161 -10.18 -30.28 1.08
C TRP A 161 -11.17 -31.41 1.37
N ASN A 162 -11.44 -32.24 0.35
CA ASN A 162 -12.42 -33.34 0.41
C ASN A 162 -11.84 -34.66 0.92
N LEU A 163 -10.55 -34.70 1.29
CA LEU A 163 -9.96 -35.90 1.87
C LEU A 163 -10.45 -36.07 3.31
N THR A 164 -10.61 -37.33 3.72
CA THR A 164 -10.73 -37.65 5.15
C THR A 164 -9.42 -37.30 5.89
N PRO A 165 -9.43 -37.14 7.22
CA PRO A 165 -8.20 -36.88 7.98
C PRO A 165 -7.08 -37.90 7.71
N ASP A 166 -7.40 -39.19 7.63
CA ASP A 166 -6.42 -40.25 7.34
C ASP A 166 -5.85 -40.15 5.91
N GLN A 167 -6.70 -39.82 4.93
CA GLN A 167 -6.27 -39.60 3.56
C GLN A 167 -5.39 -38.35 3.44
N PHE A 168 -5.73 -37.29 4.18
CA PHE A 168 -4.94 -36.07 4.22
C PHE A 168 -3.57 -36.28 4.87
N GLU A 169 -3.50 -37.02 5.96
CA GLU A 169 -2.23 -37.41 6.59
C GLU A 169 -1.32 -38.18 5.61
N LYS A 170 -1.90 -39.12 4.86
CA LYS A 170 -1.18 -39.83 3.81
C LYS A 170 -0.69 -38.86 2.73
N TRP A 171 -1.55 -37.96 2.27
CA TRP A 171 -1.22 -36.93 1.28
C TRP A 171 -0.05 -36.04 1.76
N LEU A 172 -0.07 -35.59 3.01
CA LEU A 172 1.02 -34.82 3.62
C LEU A 172 2.34 -35.59 3.59
N GLY A 173 2.31 -36.86 3.96
CA GLY A 173 3.48 -37.74 3.91
C GLY A 173 4.05 -37.94 2.50
N GLU A 174 3.21 -37.85 1.47
CA GLU A 174 3.63 -37.87 0.05
C GLU A 174 4.20 -36.53 -0.42
N GLN A 175 3.75 -35.41 0.16
CA GLN A 175 4.25 -34.07 -0.17
C GLN A 175 5.60 -33.74 0.50
N ALA A 176 6.00 -34.47 1.54
CA ALA A 176 7.24 -34.21 2.26
C ALA A 176 8.49 -34.27 1.35
N GLY A 177 8.63 -35.33 0.56
CA GLY A 177 9.76 -35.53 -0.35
C GLY A 177 9.93 -34.39 -1.38
N PRO A 178 8.88 -34.02 -2.14
CA PRO A 178 8.90 -32.88 -3.06
C PRO A 178 9.30 -31.54 -2.43
N LEU A 179 9.03 -31.32 -1.14
CA LEU A 179 9.46 -30.11 -0.40
C LEU A 179 10.91 -30.18 0.08
N GLY A 180 11.61 -31.29 -0.16
CA GLY A 180 12.98 -31.53 0.30
C GLY A 180 13.07 -31.85 1.79
N LEU A 181 11.98 -32.31 2.41
CA LEU A 181 11.97 -32.75 3.81
C LEU A 181 12.50 -34.18 3.94
N GLU A 182 13.17 -34.46 5.05
CA GLU A 182 13.42 -35.85 5.46
C GLU A 182 12.08 -36.47 5.84
N THR A 183 11.62 -37.42 5.02
CA THR A 183 10.24 -37.90 5.04
C THR A 183 9.93 -38.74 6.28
N ALA A 184 10.89 -39.51 6.79
CA ALA A 184 10.67 -40.31 8.00
C ALA A 184 10.52 -39.42 9.24
N LYS A 185 11.40 -38.43 9.38
CA LYS A 185 11.37 -37.40 10.42
C LYS A 185 10.10 -36.58 10.33
N PHE A 186 9.73 -36.10 9.14
CA PHE A 186 8.47 -35.36 8.96
C PHE A 186 7.25 -36.17 9.44
N LYS A 187 7.15 -37.46 9.07
CA LYS A 187 6.05 -38.33 9.51
C LYS A 187 6.05 -38.58 11.01
N ALA A 188 7.22 -38.72 11.63
CA ALA A 188 7.35 -38.87 13.08
C ALA A 188 6.95 -37.58 13.81
N ASP A 189 7.36 -36.43 13.27
CA ASP A 189 7.15 -35.11 13.87
C ASP A 189 5.69 -34.63 13.68
N LEU A 190 4.99 -35.06 12.62
CA LEU A 190 3.63 -34.64 12.27
C LEU A 190 2.61 -34.73 13.41
N LYS A 191 2.74 -35.74 14.28
CA LYS A 191 1.89 -35.92 15.47
C LYS A 191 2.71 -36.07 16.74
N SER A 192 3.94 -35.57 16.74
CA SER A 192 4.78 -35.56 17.93
C SER A 192 4.15 -34.70 19.04
N PRO A 193 4.47 -34.97 20.33
CA PRO A 193 4.04 -34.11 21.41
C PRO A 193 4.40 -32.64 21.19
N GLU A 194 5.55 -32.35 20.56
CA GLU A 194 6.00 -30.99 20.27
C GLU A 194 5.04 -30.24 19.31
N THR A 195 4.76 -30.81 18.13
CA THR A 195 3.88 -30.15 17.14
C THR A 195 2.43 -30.10 17.61
N VAL A 196 1.95 -31.13 18.32
CA VAL A 196 0.63 -31.13 18.94
C VAL A 196 0.52 -30.02 19.97
N ASN A 197 1.51 -29.87 20.86
CA ASN A 197 1.47 -28.87 21.93
C ASN A 197 1.59 -27.44 21.38
N ILE A 198 2.46 -27.17 20.41
CA ILE A 198 2.60 -25.84 19.79
C ILE A 198 1.27 -25.41 19.16
N VAL A 199 0.64 -26.29 18.39
CA VAL A 199 -0.62 -25.98 17.70
C VAL A 199 -1.79 -25.83 18.68
N ALA A 200 -1.84 -26.68 19.72
CA ALA A 200 -2.84 -26.56 20.78
C ALA A 200 -2.67 -25.25 21.56
N GLN A 201 -1.44 -24.87 21.90
CA GLN A 201 -1.14 -23.63 22.62
C GLN A 201 -1.49 -22.41 21.77
N ALA A 202 -1.12 -22.37 20.49
CA ALA A 202 -1.48 -21.26 19.60
C ALA A 202 -3.01 -21.11 19.48
N GLN A 203 -3.75 -22.21 19.48
CA GLN A 203 -5.20 -22.19 19.51
C GLN A 203 -5.75 -21.61 20.83
N LEU A 204 -5.18 -21.99 21.98
CA LEU A 204 -5.57 -21.47 23.29
C LEU A 204 -5.25 -19.98 23.42
N ASP A 205 -4.04 -19.56 23.03
CA ASP A 205 -3.61 -18.16 23.08
C ASP A 205 -4.56 -17.26 22.26
N GLY A 206 -4.96 -17.72 21.08
CA GLY A 206 -5.95 -17.01 20.26
C GLY A 206 -7.34 -16.95 20.91
N GLN A 207 -7.75 -17.97 21.65
CA GLN A 207 -9.03 -17.97 22.38
C GLN A 207 -8.98 -17.03 23.59
N ASP A 208 -7.86 -17.01 24.31
CA ASP A 208 -7.66 -16.18 25.51
C ASP A 208 -7.70 -14.68 25.19
N ILE A 209 -7.23 -14.28 24.00
CA ILE A 209 -7.35 -12.90 23.51
C ILE A 209 -8.69 -12.62 22.81
N GLY A 210 -9.59 -13.60 22.75
CA GLY A 210 -10.94 -13.45 22.22
C GLY A 210 -11.01 -13.39 20.69
N LEU A 211 -10.12 -14.06 19.95
CA LEU A 211 -10.19 -14.10 18.49
C LEU A 211 -11.55 -14.67 18.03
N GLY A 212 -12.32 -13.81 17.34
CA GLY A 212 -13.64 -14.17 16.82
C GLY A 212 -13.62 -14.98 15.51
N GLY A 213 -12.46 -15.10 14.86
CA GLY A 213 -12.31 -15.82 13.60
C GLY A 213 -11.06 -15.44 12.82
N VAL A 214 -10.89 -16.08 11.66
CA VAL A 214 -9.77 -15.88 10.74
C VAL A 214 -10.25 -15.72 9.28
N PRO A 215 -9.48 -15.06 8.40
CA PRO A 215 -8.21 -14.38 8.68
C PRO A 215 -8.42 -13.12 9.52
N LEU A 216 -7.52 -12.89 10.48
CA LEU A 216 -7.43 -11.64 11.23
C LEU A 216 -6.07 -11.01 11.00
N LEU A 217 -6.07 -9.74 10.60
CA LEU A 217 -4.86 -8.99 10.28
C LEU A 217 -4.64 -7.87 11.29
N LEU A 218 -3.39 -7.72 11.71
CA LEU A 218 -2.89 -6.51 12.35
C LEU A 218 -1.84 -5.87 11.46
N ILE A 219 -1.93 -4.57 11.23
CA ILE A 219 -0.90 -3.78 10.54
C ILE A 219 -0.40 -2.73 11.52
N ASN A 220 0.87 -2.84 11.92
CA ASN A 220 1.48 -2.01 12.98
C ASN A 220 0.65 -1.98 14.27
N GLY A 221 0.09 -3.13 14.66
CA GLY A 221 -0.74 -3.28 15.87
C GLY A 221 -2.22 -2.90 15.70
N GLU A 222 -2.61 -2.32 14.57
CA GLU A 222 -4.01 -1.96 14.29
C GLU A 222 -4.75 -3.12 13.61
N ILE A 223 -5.86 -3.56 14.22
CA ILE A 223 -6.75 -4.57 13.62
C ILE A 223 -7.36 -4.02 12.33
N GLN A 224 -7.18 -4.76 11.24
CA GLN A 224 -7.83 -4.45 9.98
C GLN A 224 -9.19 -5.11 9.92
N LYS A 225 -10.20 -4.36 9.46
CA LYS A 225 -11.58 -4.86 9.37
C LYS A 225 -11.86 -5.41 7.98
N PRO A 226 -12.59 -6.54 7.87
CA PRO A 226 -13.09 -7.00 6.57
C PRO A 226 -14.15 -6.03 6.00
N PRO A 227 -14.41 -6.05 4.68
CA PRO A 227 -13.82 -6.95 3.69
C PRO A 227 -12.35 -6.63 3.40
N TYR A 228 -11.55 -7.68 3.21
CA TYR A 228 -10.14 -7.50 2.85
C TYR A 228 -10.00 -7.36 1.34
N ILE A 229 -9.90 -6.12 0.87
CA ILE A 229 -9.72 -5.80 -0.54
C ILE A 229 -8.25 -5.49 -0.79
N LEU A 230 -7.66 -6.12 -1.80
CA LEU A 230 -6.23 -5.99 -2.12
C LEU A 230 -5.79 -4.51 -2.24
N SER A 231 -6.54 -3.70 -2.98
CA SER A 231 -6.22 -2.27 -3.17
C SER A 231 -6.29 -1.47 -1.87
N GLU A 232 -7.17 -1.84 -0.94
CA GLU A 232 -7.30 -1.16 0.35
C GLU A 232 -6.12 -1.51 1.26
N LEU A 233 -5.76 -2.80 1.34
CA LEU A 233 -4.60 -3.25 2.11
C LEU A 233 -3.30 -2.68 1.55
N GLU A 234 -3.17 -2.62 0.22
CA GLU A 234 -2.04 -1.96 -0.43
C GLU A 234 -1.96 -0.48 -0.04
N ASN A 235 -3.08 0.25 -0.09
CA ASN A 235 -3.12 1.65 0.33
C ASN A 235 -2.75 1.83 1.81
N ILE A 236 -3.24 0.95 2.68
CA ILE A 236 -2.91 0.97 4.11
C ILE A 236 -1.40 0.81 4.29
N VAL A 237 -0.79 -0.19 3.65
CA VAL A 237 0.67 -0.41 3.71
C VAL A 237 1.44 0.80 3.17
N SER A 238 1.07 1.32 1.99
CA SER A 238 1.71 2.51 1.41
C SER A 238 1.61 3.74 2.30
N LEU A 239 0.48 3.96 2.96
CA LEU A 239 0.28 5.08 3.88
C LEU A 239 1.07 4.88 5.19
N LYS A 240 1.15 3.67 5.74
CA LYS A 240 1.99 3.37 6.90
C LYS A 240 3.48 3.56 6.58
N LEU A 241 3.93 3.18 5.38
CA LEU A 241 5.28 3.47 4.92
C LEU A 241 5.53 4.98 4.78
N LEU A 242 4.56 5.73 4.25
CA LEU A 242 4.66 7.18 4.12
C LEU A 242 4.88 7.87 5.47
N MET A 243 4.30 7.36 6.57
CA MET A 243 4.47 7.95 7.91
C MET A 243 5.95 8.08 8.32
N THR A 244 6.83 7.20 7.84
CA THR A 244 8.29 7.30 8.10
C THR A 244 8.95 8.52 7.45
N ARG A 245 8.31 9.12 6.45
CA ARG A 245 8.78 10.31 5.73
C ARG A 245 8.08 11.59 6.17
N GLN A 246 7.02 11.49 6.98
CA GLN A 246 6.21 12.63 7.39
C GLN A 246 6.96 13.55 8.36
N PHE A 247 6.55 14.82 8.37
CA PHE A 247 7.04 15.83 9.27
C PHE A 247 6.13 15.93 10.50
N HIS A 248 6.73 16.04 11.68
CA HIS A 248 6.02 16.22 12.94
C HIS A 248 5.83 17.70 13.33
N GLU A 249 6.46 18.59 12.56
CA GLU A 249 6.37 20.03 12.73
C GLU A 249 5.97 20.68 11.42
N CYS A 250 5.33 21.83 11.56
CA CYS A 250 4.98 22.65 10.43
C CYS A 250 6.21 23.24 9.74
N PRO A 251 6.14 23.49 8.42
CA PRO A 251 7.26 24.02 7.69
C PRO A 251 7.53 25.47 8.14
N PRO A 252 8.80 25.84 8.40
CA PRO A 252 9.15 27.23 8.59
C PRO A 252 8.96 28.02 7.28
N LEU A 253 8.93 29.35 7.39
CA LEU A 253 8.99 30.23 6.22
C LEU A 253 10.40 30.15 5.59
N VAL A 254 10.50 29.54 4.40
CA VAL A 254 11.73 29.38 3.61
C VAL A 254 11.74 30.22 2.33
N ILE A 255 10.65 30.93 2.04
CA ILE A 255 10.53 31.82 0.90
C ILE A 255 10.41 33.28 1.32
N ASP A 256 10.79 34.16 0.41
CA ASP A 256 10.38 35.56 0.34
C ASP A 256 9.23 35.72 -0.68
N PRO A 257 7.99 36.07 -0.27
CA PRO A 257 6.84 36.24 -1.15
C PRO A 257 7.02 37.27 -2.28
N ALA A 258 7.95 38.22 -2.13
CA ALA A 258 8.24 39.23 -3.15
C ALA A 258 9.13 38.70 -4.29
N LYS A 259 9.71 37.51 -4.14
CA LYS A 259 10.58 36.89 -5.16
C LYS A 259 9.82 35.96 -6.09
N LYS A 260 10.42 35.71 -7.26
CA LYS A 260 9.92 34.76 -8.24
C LYS A 260 10.60 33.41 -8.05
N TYR A 261 9.82 32.34 -8.08
CA TYR A 261 10.32 30.97 -7.95
C TYR A 261 9.88 30.13 -9.14
N THR A 262 10.73 29.18 -9.50
CA THR A 262 10.42 28.14 -10.48
C THR A 262 10.82 26.80 -9.90
N ALA A 263 9.96 25.79 -10.11
CA ALA A 263 10.27 24.40 -9.85
C ALA A 263 10.54 23.69 -11.18
N LYS A 264 11.54 22.82 -11.21
CA LYS A 264 11.80 21.95 -12.37
C LYS A 264 11.47 20.52 -11.96
N LEU A 265 10.41 19.97 -12.53
CA LEU A 265 10.06 18.57 -12.42
C LEU A 265 10.78 17.80 -13.52
N LYS A 266 11.72 16.93 -13.14
CA LYS A 266 12.41 16.04 -14.07
C LYS A 266 11.58 14.78 -14.26
N THR A 267 11.34 14.38 -15.50
CA THR A 267 10.62 13.16 -15.84
C THR A 267 11.41 12.36 -16.88
N ASP A 268 11.03 11.10 -17.09
CA ASP A 268 11.56 10.26 -18.17
C ASP A 268 11.21 10.78 -19.57
N LYS A 269 10.18 11.64 -19.69
CA LYS A 269 9.74 12.29 -20.93
C LYS A 269 10.25 13.71 -21.11
N GLY A 270 11.06 14.21 -20.17
CA GLY A 270 11.66 15.54 -20.21
C GLY A 270 11.32 16.41 -19.01
N ASP A 271 11.83 17.63 -19.03
CA ASP A 271 11.67 18.58 -17.93
C ASP A 271 10.38 19.39 -18.08
N ILE A 272 9.63 19.53 -16.98
CA ILE A 272 8.53 20.48 -16.85
C ILE A 272 8.99 21.61 -15.93
N VAL A 273 8.91 22.85 -16.41
CA VAL A 273 9.24 24.03 -15.61
C VAL A 273 7.96 24.72 -15.17
N ILE A 274 7.77 24.81 -13.86
CA ILE A 274 6.58 25.35 -13.21
C ILE A 274 6.96 26.68 -12.58
N ARG A 275 6.24 27.75 -12.92
CA ARG A 275 6.34 29.03 -12.21
C ARG A 275 5.46 28.96 -10.96
N LEU A 276 6.03 29.35 -9.81
CA LEU A 276 5.32 29.42 -8.54
C LEU A 276 4.97 30.88 -8.23
N PHE A 277 3.71 31.12 -7.83
CA PHE A 277 3.16 32.46 -7.56
C PHE A 277 3.20 32.79 -6.07
N ALA A 278 4.40 33.03 -5.54
CA ALA A 278 4.62 33.31 -4.13
C ALA A 278 3.91 34.57 -3.62
N ASP A 279 3.59 35.51 -4.51
CA ASP A 279 2.86 36.74 -4.26
C ASP A 279 1.35 36.53 -4.08
N ARG A 280 0.82 35.40 -4.57
CA ARG A 280 -0.62 35.07 -4.53
C ARG A 280 -0.94 33.96 -3.53
N ALA A 281 -0.09 32.94 -3.48
CA ALA A 281 -0.26 31.77 -2.61
C ALA A 281 1.01 31.51 -1.77
N PRO A 282 1.38 32.42 -0.86
CA PRO A 282 2.62 32.32 -0.09
C PRO A 282 2.70 31.09 0.81
N ASN A 283 1.61 30.60 1.43
CA ASN A 283 1.64 29.36 2.24
C ASN A 283 1.89 28.14 1.37
N THR A 284 1.19 28.03 0.25
CA THR A 284 1.26 26.89 -0.66
C THR A 284 2.63 26.83 -1.33
N VAL A 285 3.15 27.98 -1.80
CA VAL A 285 4.50 28.05 -2.39
C VAL A 285 5.56 27.77 -1.34
N ASN A 286 5.42 28.28 -0.11
CA ASN A 286 6.35 27.99 0.97
C ASN A 286 6.41 26.49 1.27
N ASN A 287 5.24 25.87 1.43
CA ASN A 287 5.10 24.44 1.66
C ASN A 287 5.74 23.61 0.53
N PHE A 288 5.40 23.93 -0.72
CA PHE A 288 5.94 23.22 -1.89
C PHE A 288 7.47 23.32 -1.95
N VAL A 289 8.03 24.51 -1.76
CA VAL A 289 9.49 24.72 -1.77
C VAL A 289 10.16 23.97 -0.61
N PHE A 290 9.59 24.02 0.59
CA PHE A 290 10.10 23.30 1.76
C PHE A 290 10.17 21.79 1.51
N LEU A 291 9.10 21.20 0.96
CA LEU A 291 8.99 19.78 0.64
C LEU A 291 9.92 19.37 -0.49
N ALA A 292 9.96 20.16 -1.57
CA ALA A 292 10.84 19.89 -2.72
C ALA A 292 12.32 19.92 -2.33
N GLN A 293 12.74 20.87 -1.48
CA GLN A 293 14.12 20.96 -1.00
C GLN A 293 14.54 19.76 -0.11
N ARG A 294 13.58 18.97 0.37
CA ARG A 294 13.80 17.79 1.23
C ARG A 294 13.55 16.47 0.48
N GLY A 295 13.43 16.54 -0.85
CA GLY A 295 13.23 15.36 -1.69
C GLY A 295 11.88 14.68 -1.49
N TRP A 296 10.87 15.39 -0.96
CA TRP A 296 9.52 14.82 -0.79
C TRP A 296 8.97 14.28 -2.12
N TYR A 297 9.22 15.00 -3.21
CA TYR A 297 8.76 14.65 -4.56
C TYR A 297 9.75 13.82 -5.37
N ASP A 298 10.84 13.34 -4.77
CA ASP A 298 11.86 12.58 -5.48
C ASP A 298 11.42 11.12 -5.65
N ASN A 299 11.69 10.56 -6.83
CA ASN A 299 11.42 9.16 -7.19
C ASN A 299 9.95 8.73 -7.00
N ILE A 300 8.99 9.63 -7.21
CA ILE A 300 7.56 9.32 -7.22
C ILE A 300 7.01 9.31 -8.65
N THR A 301 5.94 8.56 -8.89
CA THR A 301 5.32 8.47 -10.21
C THR A 301 4.13 9.42 -10.39
N PHE A 302 3.67 9.56 -11.64
CA PHE A 302 2.30 9.99 -11.91
C PHE A 302 1.36 8.80 -11.73
N TYR A 303 0.90 8.58 -10.49
CA TYR A 303 0.14 7.40 -10.11
C TYR A 303 -1.30 7.39 -10.66
N ARG A 304 -1.81 8.52 -11.16
CA ARG A 304 -3.13 8.60 -11.81
C ARG A 304 -3.08 9.52 -13.03
N VAL A 305 -3.31 8.95 -14.22
CA VAL A 305 -3.32 9.68 -15.48
C VAL A 305 -4.58 9.33 -16.27
N LEU A 306 -5.38 10.34 -16.60
CA LEU A 306 -6.51 10.22 -17.52
C LEU A 306 -6.25 11.11 -18.74
N ALA A 307 -6.04 10.47 -19.90
CA ALA A 307 -5.71 11.16 -21.13
C ALA A 307 -6.77 12.21 -21.50
N GLY A 308 -6.32 13.42 -21.83
CA GLY A 308 -7.20 14.56 -22.14
C GLY A 308 -7.86 15.23 -20.94
N TYR A 309 -7.59 14.77 -19.71
CA TYR A 309 -8.19 15.32 -18.49
C TYR A 309 -7.15 15.79 -17.47
N PHE A 310 -6.42 14.88 -16.82
CA PHE A 310 -5.34 15.26 -15.88
C PHE A 310 -4.27 14.18 -15.73
N ALA A 311 -3.13 14.59 -15.19
CA ALA A 311 -2.10 13.74 -14.62
C ALA A 311 -1.85 14.18 -13.17
N GLN A 312 -1.92 13.24 -12.23
CA GLN A 312 -1.81 13.49 -10.80
C GLN A 312 -0.53 12.84 -10.25
N THR A 313 0.21 13.61 -9.46
CA THR A 313 1.44 13.22 -8.75
C THR A 313 1.57 14.06 -7.47
N GLY A 314 2.61 13.86 -6.67
CA GLY A 314 2.93 14.66 -5.49
C GLY A 314 2.74 13.93 -4.15
N ASP A 315 2.02 12.80 -4.17
CA ASP A 315 1.86 11.90 -3.03
C ASP A 315 2.87 10.73 -3.14
N PRO A 316 3.86 10.64 -2.24
CA PRO A 316 4.85 9.56 -2.29
C PRO A 316 4.30 8.17 -1.93
N SER A 317 3.10 8.08 -1.37
CA SER A 317 2.41 6.80 -1.18
C SER A 317 1.70 6.30 -2.44
N GLU A 318 1.56 7.15 -3.46
CA GLU A 318 0.85 6.87 -4.72
C GLU A 318 -0.65 6.58 -4.57
N THR A 319 -1.20 6.74 -3.36
CA THR A 319 -2.61 6.47 -3.06
C THR A 319 -3.53 7.64 -3.41
N GLY A 320 -2.98 8.86 -3.45
CA GLY A 320 -3.73 10.11 -3.51
C GLY A 320 -4.33 10.55 -2.17
N LEU A 321 -4.06 9.83 -1.09
CA LEU A 321 -4.52 10.11 0.27
C LEU A 321 -3.38 10.57 1.19
N GLY A 322 -2.12 10.48 0.73
CA GLY A 322 -0.96 10.83 1.51
C GLY A 322 -0.79 12.34 1.73
N ASN A 323 -0.13 12.69 2.83
CA ASN A 323 0.15 14.06 3.23
C ASN A 323 1.51 14.14 3.96
N PRO A 324 2.11 15.33 4.12
CA PRO A 324 3.40 15.50 4.77
C PRO A 324 3.37 15.45 6.31
N GLY A 325 2.29 15.02 6.94
CA GLY A 325 2.11 15.03 8.40
C GLY A 325 1.42 16.29 8.94
N TYR A 326 1.01 17.19 8.05
CA TYR A 326 0.28 18.42 8.37
C TYR A 326 -0.57 18.86 7.18
N PHE A 327 -1.52 19.76 7.46
CA PHE A 327 -2.38 20.43 6.50
C PHE A 327 -2.06 21.93 6.47
N ILE A 328 -2.29 22.58 5.34
CA ILE A 328 -2.22 24.03 5.16
C ILE A 328 -3.59 24.54 4.72
N PRO A 329 -3.96 25.80 5.03
CA PRO A 329 -5.20 26.37 4.50
C PRO A 329 -5.10 26.59 2.98
N ASP A 330 -6.24 26.52 2.31
CA ASP A 330 -6.34 26.88 0.89
C ASP A 330 -6.12 28.38 0.70
N GLU A 331 -5.33 28.74 -0.31
CA GLU A 331 -5.11 30.12 -0.74
C GLU A 331 -5.78 30.34 -2.09
N ILE A 332 -7.03 30.77 -2.03
CA ILE A 332 -7.83 31.06 -3.22
C ILE A 332 -7.67 32.55 -3.55
N ASP A 333 -7.02 32.83 -4.68
CA ASP A 333 -6.98 34.16 -5.31
C ASP A 333 -8.14 34.22 -6.32
N PRO A 334 -9.23 34.95 -6.02
CA PRO A 334 -10.47 34.94 -6.82
C PRO A 334 -10.35 35.59 -8.20
#